data_AF-A0A7Y6I4D2-F1
#
_entry.id   AF-A0A7Y6I4D2-F1
#
_cell.length_a   1.000
_cell.length_b   1.000
_cell.length_c   1.000
_cell.angle_alpha   90.00
_cell.angle_beta   90.00
_cell.angle_gamma   90.00
#
_symmetry.space_group_name_H-M   'P 1'
#
loop_
_entity.id
_entity.type
_entity.pdbx_description
1 polymer ?
#
loop_
_entity_poly.entity_id
_entity_poly.type
_entity_poly.pdbx_seq_one_letter_code
_entity_poly.pdbx_strand_id
1 'polypeptide(L)'
;MTQVYRFDHSSLSSAGDGLLDAAAEFERHTGNLLATMVNTGDTAWGGTPVGAAMDRLGDLLGDACGVLRLNLHRTGDGIRDMADDLRRAETDTYAGVQDAGIAGADRPV
;
A
#
# COMPACT_ATOMS: atom_id res chain seq x y z
N MET A 1 -6.57 11.70 27.50
CA MET A 1 -6.83 12.41 26.22
C MET A 1 -7.11 11.35 25.18
N THR A 2 -8.38 11.17 24.79
CA THR A 2 -8.78 10.22 23.77
C THR A 2 -8.43 10.84 22.41
N GLN A 3 -7.45 10.27 21.73
CA GLN A 3 -7.07 10.73 20.39
C GLN A 3 -8.24 10.37 19.46
N VAL A 4 -9.06 11.36 19.11
CA VAL A 4 -10.11 11.18 18.12
C VAL A 4 -9.39 11.06 16.79
N TYR A 5 -9.24 9.82 16.30
CA TYR A 5 -8.82 9.58 14.93
C TYR A 5 -9.92 10.11 14.01
N ARG A 6 -9.67 11.29 13.44
CA ARG A 6 -10.57 11.90 12.47
C ARG A 6 -10.27 11.27 11.12
N PHE A 7 -11.16 10.39 10.67
CA PHE A 7 -11.11 9.82 9.33
C PHE A 7 -11.71 10.85 8.36
N ASP A 8 -10.88 11.74 7.83
CA ASP A 8 -11.25 12.64 6.73
C ASP A 8 -10.60 12.17 5.41
N HIS A 9 -11.11 12.69 4.28
CA HIS A 9 -10.63 12.35 2.95
C HIS A 9 -9.12 12.53 2.81
N SER A 10 -8.57 13.63 3.33
CA SER A 10 -7.14 13.91 3.24
C SER A 10 -6.28 12.92 4.02
N SER A 11 -6.74 12.50 5.20
CA SER A 11 -6.05 11.53 6.04
C SER A 11 -6.06 10.15 5.41
N LEU A 12 -7.19 9.73 4.82
CA LEU A 12 -7.29 8.47 4.08
C LEU A 12 -6.43 8.50 2.82
N SER A 13 -6.55 9.54 1.98
CA SER A 13 -5.72 9.68 0.77
C SER A 13 -4.24 9.63 1.10
N SER A 14 -3.79 10.39 2.11
CA SER A 14 -2.38 10.38 2.53
C SER A 14 -1.93 9.02 3.07
N ALA A 15 -2.80 8.29 3.78
CA ALA A 15 -2.47 6.95 4.26
C ALA A 15 -2.37 5.94 3.11
N GLY A 16 -3.26 6.02 2.12
CA GLY A 16 -3.20 5.21 0.91
C GLY A 16 -1.93 5.49 0.10
N ASP A 17 -1.61 6.76 -0.12
CA ASP A 17 -0.39 7.21 -0.79
C ASP A 17 0.86 6.70 -0.06
N GLY A 18 0.92 6.88 1.26
CA GLY A 18 2.06 6.42 2.08
C GLY A 18 2.27 4.91 2.04
N LEU A 19 1.19 4.12 1.98
CA LEU A 19 1.29 2.67 1.83
C LEU A 19 1.78 2.24 0.45
N LEU A 20 1.39 2.96 -0.60
CA LEU A 20 1.84 2.70 -1.97
C LEU A 20 3.30 3.09 -2.16
N ASP A 21 3.73 4.20 -1.55
CA ASP A 21 5.13 4.60 -1.51
C ASP A 21 5.97 3.55 -0.75
N ALA A 22 5.48 3.10 0.41
CA ALA A 22 6.12 2.01 1.15
C ALA A 22 6.17 0.70 0.35
N ALA A 23 5.12 0.37 -0.41
CA ALA A 23 5.11 -0.80 -1.28
C ALA A 23 6.18 -0.69 -2.39
N ALA A 24 6.32 0.48 -3.01
CA ALA A 24 7.31 0.74 -4.05
C ALA A 24 8.74 0.72 -3.50
N GLU A 25 8.96 1.26 -2.31
CA GLU A 25 10.25 1.20 -1.61
C GLU A 25 10.59 -0.24 -1.21
N PHE A 26 9.62 -0.99 -0.70
CA PHE A 26 9.77 -2.41 -0.38
C PHE A 26 10.13 -3.23 -1.63
N GLU A 27 9.44 -3.02 -2.75
CA GLU A 27 9.74 -3.66 -4.03
C GLU A 27 11.18 -3.38 -4.48
N ARG A 28 11.62 -2.12 -4.39
CA ARG A 28 12.99 -1.74 -4.76
C ARG A 28 14.04 -2.43 -3.89
N HIS A 29 13.83 -2.43 -2.57
CA HIS A 29 14.75 -3.05 -1.62
C HIS A 29 14.81 -4.58 -1.79
N THR A 30 13.65 -5.21 -1.92
CA THR A 30 13.57 -6.67 -2.10
C THR A 30 14.09 -7.10 -3.47
N GLY A 31 13.85 -6.32 -4.53
CA GLY A 31 14.46 -6.52 -5.84
C GLY A 31 15.98 -6.45 -5.79
N ASN A 32 16.56 -5.47 -5.09
CA ASN A 32 18.02 -5.37 -4.90
C ASN A 32 18.58 -6.55 -4.09
N LEU A 33 17.87 -6.97 -3.04
CA LEU A 33 18.27 -8.12 -2.22
C LEU A 33 18.26 -9.42 -3.03
N LEU A 34 17.17 -9.69 -3.75
CA LEU A 34 17.03 -10.86 -4.61
C LEU A 34 18.06 -10.84 -5.73
N ALA A 35 18.27 -9.69 -6.38
CA ALA A 35 19.33 -9.53 -7.37
C ALA A 35 20.70 -9.85 -6.77
N THR A 36 21.01 -9.38 -5.55
CA THR A 36 22.28 -9.69 -4.88
C THR A 36 22.44 -11.18 -4.59
N MET A 37 21.35 -11.88 -4.24
CA MET A 37 21.40 -13.33 -4.02
C MET A 37 21.55 -14.11 -5.32
N VAL A 38 20.82 -13.74 -6.39
CA VAL A 38 20.78 -14.45 -7.67
C VAL A 38 21.99 -14.12 -8.57
N ASN A 39 22.57 -12.91 -8.48
CA ASN A 39 23.83 -12.56 -9.16
C ASN A 39 25.06 -13.26 -8.57
N THR A 40 24.87 -14.11 -7.56
CA THR A 40 25.90 -15.10 -7.20
C THR A 40 25.85 -16.33 -8.10
N GLY A 41 25.07 -16.34 -9.20
CA GLY A 41 24.91 -17.45 -10.15
C GLY A 41 26.18 -18.27 -10.42
N ASP A 42 26.03 -19.60 -10.34
CA ASP A 42 27.00 -20.52 -9.74
C ASP A 42 27.35 -20.00 -8.37
N THR A 43 26.49 -20.30 -7.38
CA THR A 43 26.51 -19.69 -6.03
C THR A 43 27.95 -19.37 -5.60
N ALA A 44 28.20 -18.38 -4.76
CA ALA A 44 29.51 -18.30 -4.10
C ALA A 44 29.98 -19.66 -3.48
N TRP A 45 29.04 -20.62 -3.38
CA TRP A 45 29.12 -22.01 -2.95
C TRP A 45 29.08 -23.09 -4.06
N GLY A 46 29.04 -22.76 -5.37
CA GLY A 46 28.90 -23.67 -6.52
C GLY A 46 27.65 -24.57 -6.51
N GLY A 47 27.69 -25.68 -7.27
CA GLY A 47 26.66 -26.74 -7.28
C GLY A 47 26.65 -27.62 -6.02
N THR A 48 27.06 -27.07 -4.87
CA THR A 48 27.08 -27.80 -3.61
C THR A 48 25.68 -27.89 -3.00
N PRO A 49 25.44 -28.79 -2.03
CA PRO A 49 24.21 -28.82 -1.25
C PRO A 49 23.88 -27.47 -0.57
N VAL A 50 24.91 -26.69 -0.22
CA VAL A 50 24.76 -25.35 0.35
C VAL A 50 24.22 -24.38 -0.69
N GLY A 51 24.75 -24.41 -1.92
CA GLY A 51 24.23 -23.61 -3.03
C GLY A 51 22.75 -23.88 -3.30
N ALA A 52 22.37 -25.16 -3.41
CA ALA A 52 20.97 -25.54 -3.63
C ALA A 52 20.03 -25.15 -2.46
N ALA A 53 20.56 -25.07 -1.23
CA ALA A 53 19.79 -24.57 -0.08
C ALA A 53 19.61 -23.04 -0.14
N MET A 54 20.65 -22.32 -0.55
CA MET A 54 20.58 -20.86 -0.76
C MET A 54 19.62 -20.49 -1.89
N ASP A 55 19.61 -21.25 -2.98
CA ASP A 55 18.65 -21.04 -4.09
C ASP A 55 17.20 -21.17 -3.59
N ARG A 56 16.90 -22.24 -2.84
CA ARG A 56 15.56 -22.41 -2.24
C ARG A 56 15.18 -21.31 -1.26
N LEU A 57 16.14 -20.79 -0.49
CA LEU A 57 15.91 -19.64 0.39
C LEU A 57 15.63 -18.37 -0.42
N GLY A 58 16.32 -18.19 -1.55
CA GLY A 58 16.05 -17.12 -2.51
C GLY A 58 14.64 -17.19 -3.09
N ASP A 59 14.20 -18.38 -3.51
CA ASP A 59 12.84 -18.61 -4.02
C ASP A 59 11.78 -18.32 -2.96
N LEU A 60 11.95 -18.86 -1.75
CA LEU A 60 11.04 -18.62 -0.62
C LEU A 60 10.95 -17.13 -0.28
N LEU A 61 12.08 -16.43 -0.28
CA LEU A 61 12.12 -14.99 -0.04
C LEU A 61 11.41 -14.23 -1.15
N GLY A 62 11.63 -14.62 -2.41
CA GLY A 62 10.96 -14.06 -3.57
C GLY A 62 9.43 -14.16 -3.46
N ASP A 63 8.92 -15.34 -3.11
CA ASP A 63 7.49 -15.58 -2.92
C ASP A 63 6.92 -14.74 -1.77
N ALA A 64 7.59 -14.74 -0.61
CA ALA A 64 7.16 -13.98 0.56
C ALA A 64 7.13 -12.47 0.28
N CYS A 65 8.17 -11.95 -0.36
CA CYS A 65 8.23 -10.54 -0.77
C CYS A 65 7.15 -10.23 -1.82
N GLY A 66 6.89 -11.14 -2.76
CA GLY A 66 5.80 -10.99 -3.73
C GLY A 66 4.42 -10.84 -3.08
N VAL A 67 4.12 -11.68 -2.09
CA VAL A 67 2.86 -11.61 -1.32
C VAL A 67 2.76 -10.31 -0.51
N LEU A 68 3.83 -9.93 0.19
CA LEU A 68 3.85 -8.70 0.99
C LEU A 68 3.64 -7.46 0.13
N ARG A 69 4.32 -7.37 -1.02
CA ARG A 69 4.15 -6.29 -2.00
C ARG A 69 2.69 -6.18 -2.46
N LEU A 70 2.08 -7.31 -2.83
CA LEU A 70 0.69 -7.35 -3.28
C LEU A 70 -0.28 -6.88 -2.18
N ASN A 71 -0.06 -7.31 -0.95
CA ASN A 71 -0.92 -6.92 0.17
C ASN A 71 -0.80 -5.44 0.50
N LEU A 72 0.41 -4.88 0.48
CA LEU A 72 0.63 -3.44 0.67
C LEU A 72 -0.08 -2.62 -0.42
N HIS A 73 0.05 -3.04 -1.68
CA HIS A 73 -0.59 -2.35 -2.80
C HIS A 73 -2.11 -2.36 -2.68
N ARG A 74 -2.70 -3.55 -2.46
CA ARG A 74 -4.16 -3.69 -2.27
C ARG A 74 -4.69 -2.91 -1.07
N THR A 75 -3.90 -2.83 0.00
CA THR A 75 -4.30 -2.07 1.19
C THR A 75 -4.26 -0.57 0.90
N GLY A 76 -3.23 -0.08 0.20
CA GLY A 76 -3.15 1.31 -0.25
C GLY A 76 -4.28 1.69 -1.19
N ASP A 77 -4.57 0.85 -2.20
CA ASP A 77 -5.68 1.04 -3.14
C ASP A 77 -7.02 1.07 -2.40
N GLY A 78 -7.28 0.11 -1.52
CA GLY A 78 -8.53 0.08 -0.74
C GLY A 78 -8.71 1.31 0.16
N ILE A 79 -7.62 1.88 0.67
CA ILE A 79 -7.69 3.12 1.45
C ILE A 79 -7.99 4.34 0.56
N ARG A 80 -7.44 4.40 -0.66
CA ARG A 80 -7.81 5.44 -1.63
C ARG A 80 -9.27 5.31 -2.06
N ASP A 81 -9.74 4.10 -2.29
CA ASP A 81 -11.16 3.84 -2.62
C ASP A 81 -12.07 4.34 -1.49
N MET A 82 -11.71 4.08 -0.23
CA MET A 82 -12.43 4.63 0.93
C MET A 82 -12.40 6.16 0.99
N ALA A 83 -11.27 6.79 0.64
CA ALA A 83 -11.20 8.24 0.55
C ALA A 83 -12.19 8.76 -0.52
N ASP A 84 -12.15 8.21 -1.72
CA ASP A 84 -13.04 8.62 -2.82
C ASP A 84 -14.52 8.37 -2.51
N ASP A 85 -14.85 7.26 -1.85
CA ASP A 85 -16.19 6.97 -1.36
C ASP A 85 -16.67 8.03 -0.36
N LEU A 86 -15.81 8.42 0.59
CA LEU A 86 -16.12 9.46 1.57
C LEU A 86 -16.41 10.81 0.89
N ARG A 87 -15.56 11.22 -0.06
CA ARG A 87 -15.75 12.48 -0.81
C ARG A 87 -17.02 12.48 -1.65
N ARG A 88 -17.37 11.33 -2.24
CA ARG A 88 -18.64 11.16 -2.96
C ARG A 88 -19.83 11.27 -2.02
N ALA A 89 -19.80 10.57 -0.89
CA ALA A 89 -20.86 10.63 0.12
C ALA A 89 -21.07 12.05 0.68
N GLU A 90 -19.99 12.79 0.94
CA GLU A 90 -20.05 14.19 1.34
C GLU A 90 -20.73 15.03 0.25
N THR A 91 -20.28 14.93 -1.00
CA THR A 91 -20.85 15.68 -2.14
C THR A 91 -22.35 15.41 -2.32
N ASP A 92 -22.75 14.13 -2.26
CA ASP A 92 -24.15 13.72 -2.40
C ASP A 92 -25.01 14.25 -1.24
N THR A 93 -24.46 14.24 -0.02
CA THR A 93 -25.12 14.82 1.16
C THR A 93 -25.33 16.33 0.99
N TYR A 94 -24.31 17.06 0.53
CA TYR A 94 -24.43 18.50 0.27
C TYR A 94 -25.47 18.81 -0.81
N ALA A 95 -25.49 18.04 -1.90
CA ALA A 95 -26.50 18.18 -2.94
C ALA A 95 -27.92 17.96 -2.39
N GLY A 96 -28.13 16.89 -1.61
CA GLY A 96 -29.42 16.61 -0.98
C GLY A 96 -29.87 17.69 0.02
N VAL A 97 -28.95 18.29 0.78
CA VAL A 97 -29.25 19.41 1.69
C VAL A 97 -29.63 20.68 0.93
N GLN A 98 -28.96 20.97 -0.19
CA GLN A 98 -29.31 22.09 -1.06
C GLN A 98 -30.68 21.90 -1.72
N ASP A 99 -30.96 20.70 -2.24
CA ASP A 99 -32.24 20.35 -2.86
C ASP A 99 -33.40 20.42 -1.86
N ALA A 100 -33.14 20.10 -0.58
CA ALA A 100 -34.12 20.25 0.50
C ALA A 100 -34.38 21.73 0.90
N GLY A 101 -33.69 22.69 0.28
CA GLY A 101 -33.89 24.12 0.54
C GLY A 101 -33.36 24.59 1.90
N ILE A 102 -32.49 23.80 2.55
CA ILE A 102 -31.85 24.19 3.81
C ILE A 102 -30.65 25.09 3.45
N ALA A 103 -30.93 26.36 3.15
CA ALA A 103 -29.91 27.35 2.86
C ALA A 103 -29.12 27.68 4.15
N GLY A 104 -27.89 27.18 4.28
CA GLY A 104 -27.01 27.53 5.40
C GLY A 104 -25.79 26.63 5.66
N ALA A 105 -25.61 25.52 4.94
CA ALA A 105 -24.41 24.69 5.10
C ALA A 105 -23.25 25.24 4.26
N ASP A 106 -22.33 25.96 4.89
CA ASP A 106 -21.07 26.38 4.28
C ASP A 106 -20.32 25.16 3.67
N ARG A 107 -19.65 25.39 2.52
CA ARG A 107 -18.83 24.36 1.85
C ARG A 107 -17.76 23.84 2.82
N PRO A 108 -17.49 22.52 2.87
CA PRO A 108 -16.33 22.04 3.58
C PRO A 108 -15.09 22.32 2.71
N VAL A 109 -14.02 22.73 3.39
CA VAL A 109 -12.65 22.84 2.86
C VAL A 109 -12.04 21.46 2.65
#